data_AF-A0A5J4R7X1-F1
#
_entry.id   AF-A0A5J4R7X1-F1
#
_cell.length_a   1.000
_cell.length_b   1.000
_cell.length_c   1.000
_cell.angle_alpha   90.00
_cell.angle_beta   90.00
_cell.angle_gamma   90.00
#
_symmetry.space_group_name_H-M   'P 1'
#
loop_
_entity.id
_entity.type
_entity.pdbx_description
1 polymer ?
#
loop_
_entity_poly.entity_id
_entity_poly.type
_entity_poly.pdbx_seq_one_letter_code
_entity_poly.pdbx_strand_id
1 'polypeptide(L)'
;MKCDTLEKGPKRKYTRKSKADEKAKEMIDQMINEQTNEQTNEPTNRQVIEEKYDERIHELRNQHGGTDKEQDERIYLIYRLEKNREDNIFEEVMQPLEELYMQEKDSKTIIERVKDAMINTVNYTKIGQQEGKKQQITGKLIDLSLMDEDNLCVVDIDIHKDKSIEKIDKIRQNLIDSLPPNVGLVKTAHGGLHIYCNRNFYLLPSNRNEKVAVTDSFDIDVFAQMTKYKIENGQET
;
A
#
# COMPACT_ATOMS: atom_id res chain seq x y z
N MET A 1 -32.25 23.23 -14.09
CA MET A 1 -31.10 22.51 -13.51
C MET A 1 -31.48 22.15 -12.08
N LYS A 2 -31.86 20.90 -11.82
CA LYS A 2 -32.22 20.44 -10.46
C LYS A 2 -30.95 19.89 -9.82
N CYS A 3 -30.45 20.53 -8.78
CA CYS A 3 -29.36 20.02 -7.97
C CYS A 3 -29.96 19.14 -6.87
N ASP A 4 -29.80 17.82 -6.99
CA ASP A 4 -30.13 16.91 -5.92
C ASP A 4 -29.05 17.02 -4.84
N THR A 5 -29.47 17.44 -3.66
CA THR A 5 -28.59 17.59 -2.50
C THR A 5 -28.64 16.29 -1.71
N LEU A 6 -27.53 15.56 -1.65
CA LEU A 6 -27.43 14.35 -0.82
C LEU A 6 -27.39 14.76 0.66
N GLU A 7 -28.42 14.40 1.42
CA GLU A 7 -28.44 14.59 2.87
C GLU A 7 -27.37 13.73 3.56
N LYS A 8 -26.60 14.35 4.45
CA LYS A 8 -25.64 13.64 5.30
C LYS A 8 -26.41 12.75 6.28
N GLY A 9 -26.30 11.43 6.09
CA GLY A 9 -26.80 10.45 7.04
C GLY A 9 -26.14 10.58 8.44
N PRO A 10 -26.71 9.91 9.47
CA PRO A 10 -26.23 10.02 10.84
C PRO A 10 -24.76 9.58 10.95
N LYS A 11 -23.91 10.45 11.53
CA LYS A 11 -22.52 10.13 11.82
C LYS A 11 -22.47 8.96 12.81
N ARG A 12 -22.04 7.78 12.35
CA ARG A 12 -21.69 6.67 13.25
C ARG A 12 -20.48 7.11 14.07
N LYS A 13 -20.59 7.09 15.41
CA LYS A 13 -19.43 7.26 16.30
C LYS A 13 -18.58 5.99 16.19
N TYR A 14 -17.47 6.07 15.48
CA TYR A 14 -16.43 5.05 15.53
C TYR A 14 -15.54 5.34 16.73
N THR A 15 -15.69 4.55 17.79
CA THR A 15 -14.76 4.56 18.92
C THR A 15 -13.65 3.56 18.61
N ARG A 16 -12.58 4.01 17.95
CA ARG A 16 -11.38 3.18 17.74
C ARG A 16 -10.31 3.59 18.74
N LYS A 17 -10.04 2.72 19.72
CA LYS A 17 -8.79 2.76 20.49
C LYS A 17 -7.73 2.02 19.66
N SER A 18 -6.54 2.61 19.49
CA SER A 18 -5.40 2.06 18.75
C SER A 18 -4.81 0.83 19.48
N LYS A 19 -5.50 -0.31 19.41
CA LYS A 19 -5.01 -1.60 19.93
C LYS A 19 -3.85 -2.19 19.11
N ALA A 20 -3.49 -1.58 17.99
CA ALA A 20 -2.46 -2.10 17.07
C ALA A 20 -1.05 -1.71 17.54
N ASP A 21 -0.84 -0.45 17.93
CA ASP A 21 0.45 0.05 18.43
C ASP A 21 0.89 -0.67 19.72
N GLU A 22 -0.06 -0.96 20.62
CA GLU A 22 0.18 -1.76 21.83
C GLU A 22 0.62 -3.18 21.49
N LYS A 23 -0.01 -3.82 20.48
CA LYS A 23 0.37 -5.16 20.02
C LYS A 23 1.71 -5.21 19.30
N ALA A 24 2.02 -4.20 18.50
CA ALA A 24 3.33 -4.08 17.83
C ALA A 24 4.43 -4.00 18.88
N LYS A 25 4.21 -3.16 19.89
CA LYS A 25 5.13 -2.99 21.00
C LYS A 25 5.26 -4.26 21.83
N GLU A 26 4.15 -4.93 22.13
CA GLU A 26 4.15 -6.23 22.81
C GLU A 26 4.92 -7.31 22.03
N MET A 27 4.76 -7.37 20.69
CA MET A 27 5.52 -8.31 19.84
C MET A 27 7.02 -7.99 19.81
N ILE A 28 7.39 -6.70 19.72
CA ILE A 28 8.79 -6.28 19.79
C ILE A 28 9.40 -6.59 21.16
N ASP A 29 8.67 -6.28 22.24
CA ASP A 29 9.11 -6.57 23.61
C ASP A 29 9.23 -8.09 23.84
N GLN A 30 8.34 -8.90 23.26
CA GLN A 30 8.45 -10.37 23.25
C GLN A 30 9.70 -10.83 22.48
N MET A 31 9.94 -10.33 21.26
CA MET A 31 11.12 -10.69 20.46
C MET A 31 12.44 -10.32 21.18
N ILE A 32 12.47 -9.17 21.88
CA ILE A 32 13.63 -8.75 22.67
C ILE A 32 13.82 -9.65 23.90
N ASN A 33 12.75 -9.96 24.62
CA ASN A 33 12.78 -10.81 25.81
C ASN A 33 13.16 -12.27 25.48
N GLU A 34 12.67 -12.80 24.36
CA GLU A 34 13.03 -14.12 23.82
C GLU A 34 14.53 -14.22 23.47
N GLN A 35 15.17 -13.11 23.08
CA GLN A 35 16.62 -13.05 22.84
C GLN A 35 17.45 -12.87 24.11
N THR A 36 16.86 -12.42 25.23
CA THR A 36 17.60 -12.11 26.48
C THR A 36 17.34 -13.06 27.64
N ASN A 37 16.31 -13.92 27.57
CA ASN A 37 15.96 -14.87 28.65
C ASN A 37 16.05 -16.33 28.18
N GLU A 38 17.08 -17.05 28.61
CA GLU A 38 17.25 -18.51 28.40
C GLU A 38 16.36 -19.39 29.33
N GLN A 39 15.30 -18.86 29.95
CA GLN A 39 14.54 -19.56 31.03
C GLN A 39 13.04 -19.76 30.80
N THR A 40 12.61 -19.94 29.56
CA THR A 40 11.26 -20.43 29.24
C THR A 40 11.32 -21.76 28.49
N ASN A 41 10.57 -22.76 28.96
CA ASN A 41 10.55 -24.11 28.37
C ASN A 41 9.78 -24.20 27.03
N GLU A 42 9.25 -23.08 26.52
CA GLU A 42 8.58 -23.01 25.23
C GLU A 42 9.57 -22.53 24.16
N PRO A 43 9.62 -23.18 22.98
CA PRO A 43 10.50 -22.76 21.91
C PRO A 43 10.07 -21.40 21.36
N THR A 44 11.04 -20.52 21.11
CA THR A 44 10.79 -19.20 20.50
C THR A 44 10.30 -19.37 19.05
N ASN A 45 9.59 -18.37 18.50
CA ASN A 45 9.13 -18.44 17.11
C ASN A 45 10.30 -18.68 16.13
N ARG A 46 11.47 -18.09 16.41
CA ARG A 46 12.68 -18.32 15.61
C ARG A 46 13.13 -19.79 15.68
N GLN A 47 13.14 -20.39 16.86
CA GLN A 47 13.53 -21.80 17.04
C GLN A 47 12.57 -22.75 16.29
N VAL A 48 11.26 -22.51 16.39
CA VAL A 48 10.25 -23.30 15.65
C VAL A 48 10.47 -23.19 14.15
N ILE A 49 10.76 -21.99 13.64
CA ILE A 49 11.02 -21.77 12.21
C ILE A 49 12.35 -22.45 11.80
N GLU A 50 13.41 -22.32 12.59
CA GLU A 50 14.69 -23.00 12.36
C GLU A 50 14.52 -24.52 12.25
N GLU A 51 13.83 -25.13 13.21
CA GLU A 51 13.55 -26.57 13.23
C GLU A 51 12.80 -27.00 11.95
N LYS A 52 11.79 -26.22 11.53
CA LYS A 52 11.04 -26.46 10.29
C LYS A 52 11.93 -26.40 9.05
N TYR A 53 12.92 -25.51 8.98
CA TYR A 53 13.88 -25.47 7.86
C TYR A 53 14.82 -26.67 7.89
N ASP A 54 15.30 -27.04 9.07
CA ASP A 54 16.22 -28.16 9.24
C ASP A 54 15.54 -29.50 8.92
N GLU A 55 14.30 -29.69 9.37
CA GLU A 55 13.44 -30.82 8.99
C GLU A 55 13.25 -30.90 7.48
N ARG A 56 12.92 -29.78 6.83
CA ARG A 56 12.72 -29.73 5.38
C ARG A 56 13.99 -30.10 4.61
N ILE A 57 15.15 -29.61 5.02
CA ILE A 57 16.44 -29.97 4.40
C ILE A 57 16.74 -31.45 4.63
N HIS A 58 16.48 -31.96 5.84
CA HIS A 58 16.68 -33.36 6.20
C HIS A 58 15.78 -34.30 5.37
N GLU A 59 14.51 -33.97 5.19
CA GLU A 59 13.57 -34.70 4.34
C GLU A 59 14.06 -34.77 2.89
N LEU A 60 14.50 -33.64 2.33
CA LEU A 60 15.02 -33.59 0.96
C LEU A 60 16.28 -34.46 0.81
N ARG A 61 17.20 -34.42 1.79
CA ARG A 61 18.41 -35.26 1.76
C ARG A 61 18.11 -36.75 1.84
N ASN A 62 17.06 -37.13 2.59
CA ASN A 62 16.68 -38.54 2.78
C ASN A 62 15.64 -39.04 1.76
N GLN A 63 15.23 -38.19 0.83
CA GLN A 63 14.33 -38.61 -0.23
C GLN A 63 15.13 -39.41 -1.27
N HIS A 64 14.69 -40.62 -1.59
CA HIS A 64 15.38 -41.54 -2.51
C HIS A 64 14.50 -41.84 -3.74
N GLY A 65 15.14 -42.07 -4.89
CA GLY A 65 14.45 -42.30 -6.16
C GLY A 65 14.14 -41.02 -6.94
N GLY A 66 13.62 -41.20 -8.16
CA GLY A 66 13.43 -40.15 -9.16
C GLY A 66 14.37 -40.30 -10.35
N THR A 67 14.08 -39.55 -11.41
CA THR A 67 14.94 -39.39 -12.59
C THR A 67 16.18 -38.56 -12.25
N ASP A 68 17.24 -38.65 -13.07
CA ASP A 68 18.47 -37.86 -12.90
C ASP A 68 18.17 -36.35 -12.78
N LYS A 69 17.22 -35.87 -13.58
CA LYS A 69 16.77 -34.47 -13.55
C LYS A 69 16.13 -34.08 -12.20
N GLU A 70 15.30 -34.95 -11.63
CA GLU A 70 14.67 -34.70 -10.32
C GLU A 70 15.70 -34.70 -9.18
N GLN A 71 16.75 -35.52 -9.31
CA GLN A 71 17.86 -35.52 -8.36
C GLN A 71 18.67 -34.22 -8.44
N ASP A 72 18.99 -33.75 -9.64
CA ASP A 72 19.69 -32.48 -9.86
C ASP A 72 18.89 -31.28 -9.32
N GLU A 73 17.58 -31.23 -9.61
CA GLU A 73 16.68 -30.20 -9.08
C GLU A 73 16.63 -30.21 -7.55
N ARG A 74 16.63 -31.39 -6.93
CA ARG A 74 16.64 -31.53 -5.47
C ARG A 74 17.94 -31.04 -4.86
N ILE A 75 19.09 -31.42 -5.43
CA ILE A 75 20.41 -30.94 -4.99
C ILE A 75 20.47 -29.41 -5.08
N TYR A 76 19.99 -28.84 -6.17
CA TYR A 76 19.92 -27.39 -6.34
C TYR A 76 19.00 -26.71 -5.32
N LEU A 77 17.86 -27.31 -5.00
CA LEU A 77 16.94 -26.79 -3.99
C LEU A 77 17.56 -26.80 -2.59
N ILE A 78 18.22 -27.90 -2.19
CA ILE A 78 18.95 -27.99 -0.92
C ILE A 78 20.00 -26.89 -0.84
N TYR A 79 20.83 -26.74 -1.88
CA TYR A 79 21.85 -25.69 -1.94
C TYR A 79 21.26 -24.29 -1.74
N ARG A 80 20.13 -23.96 -2.39
CA ARG A 80 19.46 -22.67 -2.21
C ARG A 80 18.90 -22.47 -0.80
N LEU A 81 18.27 -23.51 -0.24
CA LEU A 81 17.70 -23.46 1.12
C LEU A 81 18.79 -23.24 2.17
N GLU A 82 19.93 -23.91 2.05
CA GLU A 82 21.07 -23.74 2.94
C GLU A 82 21.71 -22.36 2.78
N LYS A 83 21.92 -21.92 1.53
CA LYS A 83 22.56 -20.64 1.24
C LYS A 83 21.77 -19.44 1.74
N ASN A 84 20.43 -19.50 1.64
CA ASN A 84 19.54 -18.41 2.02
C ASN A 84 18.84 -18.69 3.36
N ARG A 85 19.34 -19.64 4.17
CA ARG A 85 18.65 -20.11 5.38
C ARG A 85 18.34 -18.96 6.34
N GLU A 86 19.37 -18.22 6.74
CA GLU A 86 19.21 -17.11 7.69
C GLU A 86 18.31 -16.00 7.15
N ASP A 87 18.47 -15.63 5.88
CA ASP A 87 17.63 -14.59 5.25
C ASP A 87 16.16 -15.03 5.24
N ASN A 88 15.86 -16.27 4.84
CA ASN A 88 14.49 -16.78 4.81
C ASN A 88 13.87 -16.88 6.21
N ILE A 89 14.65 -17.29 7.22
CA ILE A 89 14.20 -17.34 8.61
C ILE A 89 13.91 -15.93 9.11
N PHE A 90 14.80 -14.98 8.82
CA PHE A 90 14.61 -13.58 9.19
C PHE A 90 13.32 -13.00 8.59
N GLU A 91 13.10 -13.22 7.30
CA GLU A 91 11.87 -12.79 6.60
C GLU A 91 10.61 -13.42 7.22
N GLU A 92 10.61 -14.73 7.50
CA GLU A 92 9.46 -15.43 8.09
C GLU A 92 9.20 -14.98 9.54
N VAL A 93 10.25 -14.65 10.30
CA VAL A 93 10.14 -14.07 11.65
C VAL A 93 9.59 -12.64 11.61
N MET A 94 9.96 -11.85 10.60
CA MET A 94 9.52 -10.44 10.47
C MET A 94 8.14 -10.28 9.86
N GLN A 95 7.68 -11.25 9.06
CA GLN A 95 6.40 -11.20 8.37
C GLN A 95 5.20 -10.79 9.26
N PRO A 96 5.02 -11.32 10.48
CA PRO A 96 3.90 -10.93 11.35
C PRO A 96 3.95 -9.44 11.74
N LEU A 97 5.14 -8.88 11.92
CA LEU A 97 5.33 -7.47 12.27
C LEU A 97 5.00 -6.58 11.07
N GLU A 98 5.40 -6.98 9.87
CA GLU A 98 5.05 -6.29 8.63
C GLU A 98 3.53 -6.28 8.39
N GLU A 99 2.87 -7.43 8.57
CA GLU A 99 1.42 -7.56 8.46
C GLU A 99 0.70 -6.64 9.46
N LEU A 100 1.18 -6.57 10.70
CA LEU A 100 0.60 -5.73 11.74
C LEU A 100 0.80 -4.24 11.44
N TYR A 101 1.98 -3.85 10.95
CA TYR A 101 2.28 -2.49 10.50
C TYR A 101 1.35 -2.06 9.35
N MET A 102 1.11 -2.93 8.38
CA MET A 102 0.17 -2.67 7.28
C MET A 102 -1.26 -2.54 7.79
N GLN A 103 -1.69 -3.42 8.70
CA GLN A 103 -3.01 -3.32 9.32
C GLN A 103 -3.21 -2.00 10.07
N GLU A 104 -2.16 -1.42 10.68
CA GLU A 104 -2.23 -0.13 11.38
C GLU A 104 -2.36 1.06 10.41
N LYS A 105 -1.64 1.02 9.28
CA LYS A 105 -1.77 2.01 8.19
C LYS A 105 -3.15 1.94 7.53
N ASP A 106 -3.56 0.75 7.13
CA ASP A 106 -4.83 0.50 6.40
C ASP A 106 -6.07 0.69 7.27
N SER A 107 -5.84 0.68 8.57
CA SER A 107 -6.79 0.99 9.62
C SER A 107 -7.30 2.43 9.58
N LYS A 108 -6.48 3.37 9.10
CA LYS A 108 -6.82 4.79 9.03
C LYS A 108 -7.70 5.03 7.82
N THR A 109 -8.74 5.83 7.98
CA THR A 109 -9.55 6.30 6.85
C THR A 109 -8.70 7.18 5.94
N ILE A 110 -9.03 7.25 4.64
CA ILE A 110 -8.30 8.11 3.68
C ILE A 110 -8.21 9.55 4.19
N ILE A 111 -9.28 10.09 4.80
CA ILE A 111 -9.27 11.46 5.32
C ILE A 111 -8.28 11.64 6.48
N GLU A 112 -8.09 10.64 7.35
CA GLU A 112 -7.11 10.68 8.43
C GLU A 112 -5.68 10.61 7.88
N ARG A 113 -5.48 9.83 6.82
CA ARG A 113 -4.18 9.64 6.16
C ARG A 113 -3.71 10.90 5.43
N VAL A 114 -4.64 11.63 4.78
CA VAL A 114 -4.29 12.80 3.96
C VAL A 114 -4.41 14.14 4.69
N LYS A 115 -4.88 14.15 5.95
CA LYS A 115 -5.26 15.39 6.67
C LYS A 115 -4.17 16.46 6.69
N ASP A 116 -2.92 16.04 6.93
CA ASP A 116 -1.76 16.94 7.06
C ASP A 116 -1.15 17.28 5.68
N ALA A 117 -1.54 16.53 4.65
CA ALA A 117 -1.20 16.76 3.25
C ALA A 117 -2.26 17.58 2.48
N MET A 118 -3.38 17.96 3.12
CA MET A 118 -4.42 18.76 2.47
C MET A 118 -4.05 20.25 2.42
N ILE A 119 -3.86 20.78 1.22
CA ILE A 119 -3.57 22.20 0.99
C ILE A 119 -4.82 22.88 0.40
N ASN A 120 -5.12 24.09 0.87
CA ASN A 120 -6.19 24.89 0.28
C ASN A 120 -5.76 25.42 -1.10
N THR A 121 -6.59 25.17 -2.11
CA THR A 121 -6.49 25.90 -3.39
C THR A 121 -7.19 27.24 -3.25
N VAL A 122 -6.60 28.29 -3.81
CA VAL A 122 -7.18 29.63 -3.81
C VAL A 122 -7.46 30.07 -5.24
N ASN A 123 -8.55 30.81 -5.46
CA ASN A 123 -8.85 31.45 -6.74
C ASN A 123 -8.77 30.51 -7.98
N TYR A 124 -9.14 29.24 -7.82
CA TYR A 124 -9.07 28.19 -8.83
C TYR A 124 -7.66 27.92 -9.39
N THR A 125 -6.60 28.37 -8.71
CA THR A 125 -5.21 28.06 -9.08
C THR A 125 -4.74 26.79 -8.39
N LYS A 126 -4.00 25.94 -9.14
CA LYS A 126 -3.48 24.65 -8.64
C LYS A 126 -2.39 24.85 -7.59
N ILE A 127 -1.51 25.84 -7.78
CA ILE A 127 -0.46 26.25 -6.84
C ILE A 127 -0.16 27.74 -7.09
N GLY A 128 0.04 28.53 -6.04
CA GLY A 128 0.61 29.88 -6.14
C GLY A 128 -0.40 31.03 -6.03
N GLN A 129 0.01 32.00 -5.20
CA GLN A 129 -0.60 33.31 -5.04
C GLN A 129 -0.25 34.18 -6.25
N GLN A 130 -1.26 34.79 -6.90
CA GLN A 130 -0.99 35.98 -7.71
C GLN A 130 -0.87 37.16 -6.76
N GLU A 131 0.30 37.80 -6.77
CA GLU A 131 0.62 38.94 -5.92
C GLU A 131 -0.45 40.04 -6.07
N GLY A 132 -0.97 40.55 -4.94
CA GLY A 132 -1.98 41.61 -4.93
C GLY A 132 -3.46 41.17 -5.10
N LYS A 133 -3.79 39.89 -5.27
CA LYS A 133 -5.20 39.43 -5.33
C LYS A 133 -5.76 38.98 -3.98
N LYS A 134 -7.03 39.31 -3.71
CA LYS A 134 -7.79 38.76 -2.57
C LYS A 134 -7.86 37.24 -2.67
N GLN A 135 -7.66 36.57 -1.54
CA GLN A 135 -7.67 35.10 -1.47
C GLN A 135 -9.09 34.62 -1.19
N GLN A 136 -9.64 33.82 -2.11
CA GLN A 136 -10.83 33.02 -1.86
C GLN A 136 -10.43 31.55 -1.91
N ILE A 137 -10.72 30.79 -0.84
CA ILE A 137 -10.54 29.34 -0.85
C ILE A 137 -11.58 28.77 -1.82
N THR A 138 -11.11 28.12 -2.89
CA THR A 138 -11.95 27.57 -3.96
C THR A 138 -12.00 26.04 -3.95
N GLY A 139 -11.20 25.40 -3.10
CA GLY A 139 -11.12 23.95 -3.03
C GLY A 139 -9.94 23.48 -2.18
N LYS A 140 -9.70 22.17 -2.21
CA LYS A 140 -8.56 21.52 -1.54
C LYS A 140 -7.85 20.58 -2.51
N LEU A 141 -6.54 20.50 -2.38
CA LEU A 141 -5.68 19.53 -3.05
C LEU A 141 -5.02 18.65 -1.99
N ILE A 142 -4.64 17.44 -2.37
CA ILE A 142 -3.79 16.57 -1.54
C ILE A 142 -2.40 16.61 -2.16
N ASP A 143 -1.43 17.09 -1.40
CA ASP A 143 -0.03 17.04 -1.77
C ASP A 143 0.58 15.74 -1.26
N LEU A 144 0.66 14.74 -2.13
CA LEU A 144 1.20 13.42 -1.78
C LEU A 144 2.64 13.50 -1.25
N SER A 145 3.41 14.57 -1.54
CA SER A 145 4.77 14.73 -1.00
C SER A 145 4.81 15.07 0.50
N LEU A 146 3.70 15.56 1.05
CA LEU A 146 3.54 15.87 2.46
C LEU A 146 2.96 14.70 3.26
N MET A 147 2.69 13.56 2.63
CA MET A 147 2.24 12.39 3.34
C MET A 147 3.38 11.77 4.16
N ASP A 148 3.01 11.23 5.32
CA ASP A 148 3.95 10.52 6.22
C ASP A 148 4.08 9.03 5.86
N GLU A 149 3.26 8.53 4.94
CA GLU A 149 3.29 7.16 4.46
C GLU A 149 3.27 7.11 2.93
N ASP A 150 3.77 6.00 2.40
CA ASP A 150 3.99 5.71 0.98
C ASP A 150 3.03 4.64 0.43
N ASN A 151 2.14 4.09 1.26
CA ASN A 151 1.23 3.00 0.88
C ASN A 151 -0.04 3.51 0.17
N LEU A 152 -0.45 4.77 0.38
CA LEU A 152 -1.62 5.33 -0.32
C LEU A 152 -1.21 5.79 -1.72
N CYS A 153 -1.95 5.36 -2.74
CA CYS A 153 -1.85 5.89 -4.09
C CYS A 153 -3.20 6.40 -4.61
N VAL A 154 -3.13 7.22 -5.65
CA VAL A 154 -4.27 7.71 -6.40
C VAL A 154 -4.14 7.22 -7.84
N VAL A 155 -5.12 6.47 -8.32
CA VAL A 155 -5.26 6.13 -9.73
C VAL A 155 -6.25 7.10 -10.35
N ASP A 156 -5.80 7.89 -11.32
CA ASP A 156 -6.65 8.78 -12.10
C ASP A 156 -7.03 8.11 -13.42
N ILE A 157 -8.34 7.98 -13.64
CA ILE A 157 -8.90 7.45 -14.87
C ILE A 157 -9.56 8.58 -15.63
N ASP A 158 -8.90 9.02 -16.69
CA ASP A 158 -9.36 10.09 -17.56
C ASP A 158 -10.14 9.50 -18.75
N ILE A 159 -11.47 9.57 -18.69
CA ILE A 159 -12.34 9.05 -19.74
C ILE A 159 -12.37 10.03 -20.93
N HIS A 160 -12.18 9.50 -22.14
CA HIS A 160 -12.12 10.30 -23.35
C HIS A 160 -13.44 11.04 -23.62
N LYS A 161 -13.31 12.35 -23.83
CA LYS A 161 -14.44 13.30 -23.98
C LYS A 161 -15.10 13.25 -25.36
N ASP A 162 -14.53 12.51 -26.30
CA ASP A 162 -15.07 12.32 -27.65
C ASP A 162 -16.26 11.35 -27.68
N LYS A 163 -16.53 10.64 -26.56
CA LYS A 163 -17.65 9.72 -26.40
C LYS A 163 -18.93 10.45 -25.95
N SER A 164 -20.09 9.85 -26.20
CA SER A 164 -21.37 10.37 -25.69
C SER A 164 -21.44 10.26 -24.17
N ILE A 165 -22.26 11.10 -23.53
CA ILE A 165 -22.42 11.10 -22.07
C ILE A 165 -22.90 9.75 -21.52
N GLU A 166 -23.82 9.09 -22.24
CA GLU A 166 -24.31 7.74 -21.91
C GLU A 166 -23.19 6.69 -21.95
N LYS A 167 -22.27 6.81 -22.92
CA LYS A 167 -21.14 5.91 -23.05
C LYS A 167 -20.10 6.18 -21.97
N ILE A 168 -19.82 7.44 -21.64
CA ILE A 168 -18.95 7.84 -20.52
C ILE A 168 -19.50 7.27 -19.21
N ASP A 169 -20.80 7.42 -18.96
CA ASP A 169 -21.44 6.91 -17.75
C ASP A 169 -21.40 5.38 -17.67
N LYS A 170 -21.60 4.68 -18.79
CA LYS A 170 -21.46 3.23 -18.86
C LYS A 170 -20.03 2.77 -18.58
N ILE A 171 -19.02 3.43 -19.17
CA ILE A 171 -17.61 3.14 -18.91
C ILE A 171 -17.32 3.31 -17.41
N ARG A 172 -17.73 4.45 -16.83
CA ARG A 172 -17.52 4.75 -15.41
C ARG A 172 -18.20 3.75 -14.49
N GLN A 173 -19.44 3.33 -14.79
CA GLN A 173 -20.14 2.35 -13.97
C GLN A 173 -19.47 0.98 -14.04
N ASN A 174 -19.07 0.53 -15.24
CA ASN A 174 -18.33 -0.72 -15.40
C ASN A 174 -17.01 -0.72 -14.62
N LEU A 175 -16.30 0.42 -14.61
CA LEU A 175 -15.09 0.57 -13.80
C LEU A 175 -15.42 0.43 -12.31
N ILE A 176 -16.42 1.16 -11.81
CA ILE A 176 -16.84 1.08 -10.39
C ILE A 176 -17.24 -0.34 -10.00
N ASP A 177 -18.00 -1.04 -10.84
CA ASP A 177 -18.48 -2.41 -10.58
C ASP A 177 -17.33 -3.43 -10.52
N SER A 178 -16.20 -3.13 -11.16
CA SER A 178 -14.99 -3.96 -11.14
C SER A 178 -14.06 -3.70 -9.95
N LEU A 179 -14.26 -2.60 -9.22
CA LEU A 179 -13.37 -2.20 -8.13
C LEU A 179 -13.69 -2.91 -6.82
N PRO A 180 -12.67 -3.21 -5.99
CA PRO A 180 -12.90 -3.78 -4.67
C PRO A 180 -13.63 -2.77 -3.75
N PRO A 181 -14.39 -3.24 -2.74
CA PRO A 181 -15.24 -2.37 -1.92
C PRO A 181 -14.45 -1.42 -0.99
N ASN A 182 -13.16 -1.66 -0.76
CA ASN A 182 -12.32 -0.93 0.19
C ASN A 182 -11.43 0.13 -0.49
N VAL A 183 -11.98 0.86 -1.46
CA VAL A 183 -11.27 1.96 -2.14
C VAL A 183 -12.04 3.27 -2.01
N GLY A 184 -11.33 4.39 -1.97
CA GLY A 184 -11.95 5.71 -2.04
C GLY A 184 -12.23 6.08 -3.48
N LEU A 185 -13.45 6.53 -3.78
CA LEU A 185 -13.86 6.92 -5.12
C LEU A 185 -14.26 8.39 -5.15
N VAL A 186 -13.72 9.15 -6.11
CA VAL A 186 -14.09 10.54 -6.36
C VAL A 186 -14.29 10.74 -7.85
N LYS A 187 -15.50 11.18 -8.25
CA LYS A 187 -15.75 11.58 -9.63
C LYS A 187 -15.01 12.88 -9.93
N THR A 188 -14.25 12.92 -11.02
CA THR A 188 -13.52 14.13 -11.42
C THR A 188 -14.44 15.13 -12.10
N ALA A 189 -14.01 16.40 -12.17
CA ALA A 189 -14.79 17.46 -12.83
C ALA A 189 -15.11 17.15 -14.29
N HIS A 190 -14.28 16.34 -14.96
CA HIS A 190 -14.43 15.97 -16.37
C HIS A 190 -15.15 14.63 -16.58
N GLY A 191 -15.68 14.01 -15.52
CA GLY A 191 -16.43 12.76 -15.63
C GLY A 191 -15.60 11.49 -15.52
N GLY A 192 -14.28 11.60 -15.34
CA GLY A 192 -13.39 10.50 -14.97
C GLY A 192 -13.50 10.10 -13.50
N LEU A 193 -12.50 9.39 -12.99
CA LEU A 193 -12.51 8.81 -11.66
C LEU A 193 -11.12 8.87 -10.99
N HIS A 194 -11.03 9.46 -9.80
CA HIS A 194 -9.91 9.23 -8.90
C HIS A 194 -10.24 8.06 -7.97
N ILE A 195 -9.34 7.09 -7.90
CA ILE A 195 -9.42 5.92 -7.03
C ILE A 195 -8.28 6.00 -6.02
N TYR A 196 -8.62 6.09 -4.74
CA TYR A 196 -7.66 6.08 -3.64
C TYR A 196 -7.57 4.65 -3.11
N CYS A 197 -6.40 4.03 -3.24
CA CYS A 197 -6.19 2.65 -2.83
C CYS A 197 -4.79 2.44 -2.24
N ASN A 198 -4.62 1.28 -1.59
CA ASN A 198 -3.32 0.86 -1.09
C ASN A 198 -2.48 0.25 -2.20
N ARG A 199 -1.18 0.51 -2.19
CA ARG A 199 -0.22 -0.10 -3.10
C ARG A 199 0.06 -1.55 -2.77
N ASN A 200 -0.11 -1.98 -1.52
CA ASN A 200 0.14 -3.35 -1.07
C ASN A 200 1.52 -3.85 -1.54
N PHE A 201 2.57 -3.07 -1.27
CA PHE A 201 3.95 -3.34 -1.68
C PHE A 201 4.22 -3.34 -3.19
N TYR A 202 3.27 -2.90 -4.02
CA TYR A 202 3.55 -2.64 -5.41
C TYR A 202 4.60 -1.53 -5.53
N LEU A 203 5.84 -1.92 -5.82
CA LEU A 203 6.97 -1.03 -6.05
C LEU A 203 6.78 -0.33 -7.39
N LEU A 204 6.58 0.99 -7.36
CA LEU A 204 6.62 1.78 -8.56
C LEU A 204 8.09 1.98 -8.94
N PRO A 205 8.45 2.00 -10.23
CA PRO A 205 9.84 2.18 -10.64
C PRO A 205 10.34 3.60 -10.37
N SER A 206 9.45 4.59 -10.20
CA SER A 206 9.85 5.96 -9.90
C SER A 206 8.85 6.76 -9.05
N ASN A 207 9.36 7.74 -8.31
CA ASN A 207 8.56 8.78 -7.64
C ASN A 207 7.98 9.75 -8.68
N ARG A 208 6.86 9.43 -9.37
CA ARG A 208 5.96 10.40 -10.03
C ARG A 208 4.82 9.73 -10.81
N ASN A 209 3.86 10.57 -11.21
CA ASN A 209 2.80 10.30 -12.18
C ASN A 209 3.29 9.38 -13.32
N GLU A 210 2.93 8.10 -13.25
CA GLU A 210 3.17 7.16 -14.32
C GLU A 210 1.90 7.04 -15.15
N LYS A 211 2.00 7.37 -16.44
CA LYS A 211 0.97 7.00 -17.40
C LYS A 211 1.04 5.48 -17.59
N VAL A 212 0.17 4.76 -16.89
CA VAL A 212 0.21 3.30 -16.82
C VAL A 212 -0.41 2.68 -18.06
N ALA A 213 -1.50 3.26 -18.58
CA ALA A 213 -2.19 2.72 -19.74
C ALA A 213 -2.92 3.80 -20.54
N VAL A 214 -3.00 3.56 -21.85
CA VAL A 214 -3.83 4.31 -22.80
C VAL A 214 -4.73 3.31 -23.48
N THR A 215 -6.03 3.58 -23.50
CA THR A 215 -7.01 2.78 -24.23
C THR A 215 -7.78 3.67 -25.22
N ASP A 216 -8.61 3.09 -26.07
CA ASP A 216 -9.46 3.88 -26.99
C ASP A 216 -10.51 4.74 -26.26
N SER A 217 -10.76 4.45 -24.98
CA SER A 217 -11.88 5.00 -24.21
C SER A 217 -11.46 5.80 -22.98
N PHE A 218 -10.30 5.53 -22.41
CA PHE A 218 -9.78 6.21 -21.23
C PHE A 218 -8.27 6.00 -21.06
N ASP A 219 -7.65 6.93 -20.35
CA ASP A 219 -6.27 6.86 -19.91
C ASP A 219 -6.21 6.53 -18.41
N ILE A 220 -5.13 5.89 -17.97
CA ILE A 220 -4.86 5.57 -16.56
C ILE A 220 -3.51 6.18 -16.17
N ASP A 221 -3.54 7.04 -15.17
CA ASP A 221 -2.39 7.63 -14.51
C ASP A 221 -2.33 7.18 -13.05
N VAL A 222 -1.13 6.93 -12.51
CA VAL A 222 -0.95 6.55 -11.10
C VAL A 222 -0.04 7.56 -10.40
N PHE A 223 -0.54 8.08 -9.28
CA PHE A 223 0.16 9.02 -8.40
C PHE A 223 0.43 8.35 -7.06
N ALA A 224 1.70 8.29 -6.66
CA ALA A 224 2.11 7.81 -5.35
C ALA A 224 3.36 8.55 -4.88
N GLN A 225 3.56 8.54 -3.57
CA GLN A 225 4.84 8.83 -2.94
C GLN A 225 5.55 7.50 -2.68
N MET A 226 6.82 7.37 -3.05
CA MET A 226 7.63 6.19 -2.75
C MET A 226 8.52 6.36 -1.55
N THR A 227 9.03 7.57 -1.32
CA THR A 227 9.92 7.84 -0.19
C THR A 227 9.79 9.32 0.19
N LYS A 228 9.73 9.59 1.51
CA LYS A 228 9.86 10.94 2.06
C LYS A 228 11.24 11.54 1.75
N TYR A 229 12.20 10.65 1.52
CA TYR A 229 13.61 10.91 1.30
C TYR A 229 13.95 10.81 -0.18
N LYS A 230 14.56 11.86 -0.72
CA LYS A 230 15.22 11.77 -2.02
C LYS A 230 16.59 11.14 -1.81
N ILE A 231 16.82 9.98 -2.42
CA ILE A 231 18.15 9.42 -2.50
C ILE A 231 18.81 9.96 -3.77
N GLU A 232 19.64 11.00 -3.62
CA GLU A 232 20.53 11.46 -4.69
C GLU A 232 21.94 10.94 -4.39
N ASN A 233 22.52 10.18 -5.32
CA ASN A 233 23.87 9.60 -5.19
C ASN A 233 24.11 8.77 -3.91
N GLY A 234 23.10 8.03 -3.44
CA GLY A 234 23.21 7.18 -2.25
C GLY A 234 23.19 7.93 -0.93
N GLN A 235 22.84 9.22 -0.94
CA GLN A 235 22.59 10.01 0.27
C GLN A 235 21.15 10.50 0.33
N GLU A 236 20.56 10.38 1.51
CA GLU A 236 19.28 10.94 1.89
C GLU A 236 19.37 12.48 1.91
N THR A 237 18.44 13.15 1.23
CA THR A 237 18.31 14.62 1.18
C THR A 237 16.93 15.08 1.62
#